data_AF-A0A2B7WEI7-F1
#
_entry.id   AF-A0A2B7WEI7-F1
#
_cell.length_a   1.000
_cell.length_b   1.000
_cell.length_c   1.000
_cell.angle_alpha   90.00
_cell.angle_beta   90.00
_cell.angle_gamma   90.00
#
_symmetry.space_group_name_H-M   'P 1'
#
loop_
_entity.id
_entity.type
_entity.pdbx_description
1 polymer ?
#
loop_
_entity_poly.entity_id
_entity_poly.type
_entity_poly.pdbx_seq_one_letter_code
_entity_poly.pdbx_strand_id
1 'polypeptide(L)'
;MNKECQLFCIVFDEVHCIFTDVGYQSAFKKLQWIEHLGTPLVLMSGTLPKVMTPKIRQGLGLDLHPFQELQALCVNPNIQKLVQVVSHEQQLATLQQLVNVAIP
;
A
#
# COMPACT_ATOMS: atom_id res chain seq x y z
N MET A 1 4.39 6.06 40.91
CA MET A 1 3.24 5.93 39.98
C MET A 1 3.75 5.32 38.70
N ASN A 2 3.49 4.03 38.47
CA ASN A 2 3.67 3.45 37.14
C ASN A 2 2.58 4.06 36.26
N LYS A 3 2.97 4.89 35.28
CA LYS A 3 2.04 5.31 34.24
C LYS A 3 1.76 4.08 33.39
N GLU A 4 0.59 3.49 33.55
CA GLU A 4 0.11 2.48 32.63
C GLU A 4 0.10 3.09 31.22
N CYS A 5 0.93 2.56 30.33
CA CYS A 5 0.95 2.96 28.94
C CYS A 5 -0.25 2.30 28.26
N GLN A 6 -1.29 3.08 28.01
CA GLN A 6 -2.44 2.62 27.24
C GLN A 6 -2.10 2.70 25.75
N LEU A 7 -2.31 1.60 25.03
CA LEU A 7 -2.14 1.56 23.58
C LEU A 7 -3.24 2.42 22.93
N PHE A 8 -2.86 3.50 22.25
CA PHE A 8 -3.81 4.45 21.69
C PHE A 8 -4.33 4.06 20.31
N CYS A 9 -3.44 3.54 19.45
CA CYS A 9 -3.76 3.18 18.08
C CYS A 9 -2.69 2.21 17.52
N ILE A 10 -3.10 1.36 16.59
CA ILE A 10 -2.18 0.57 15.77
C ILE A 10 -2.32 1.03 14.31
N VAL A 11 -1.18 1.33 13.69
CA VAL A 11 -1.11 1.73 12.28
C VAL A 11 -0.49 0.61 11.46
N PHE A 12 -1.17 0.22 10.40
CA PHE A 12 -0.66 -0.70 9.39
C PHE A 12 -0.31 0.08 8.13
N ASP A 13 0.96 0.12 7.80
CA ASP A 13 1.43 0.66 6.53
C ASP A 13 1.44 -0.42 5.45
N GLU A 14 1.30 0.00 4.19
CA GLU A 14 1.27 -0.86 3.00
C GLU A 14 0.32 -2.06 3.13
N VAL A 15 -0.89 -1.82 3.64
CA VAL A 15 -1.87 -2.89 3.87
C VAL A 15 -2.25 -3.66 2.59
N HIS A 16 -1.98 -3.08 1.42
CA HIS A 16 -2.17 -3.74 0.14
C HIS A 16 -1.25 -4.97 -0.07
N CYS A 17 -0.12 -5.05 0.64
CA CYS A 17 0.84 -6.16 0.55
C CYS A 17 0.24 -7.51 0.98
N ILE A 18 -0.84 -7.51 1.77
CA ILE A 18 -1.58 -8.74 2.14
C ILE A 18 -2.05 -9.54 0.92
N PHE A 19 -2.15 -8.91 -0.25
CA PHE A 19 -2.59 -9.54 -1.50
C PHE A 19 -1.47 -9.81 -2.49
N THR A 20 -0.40 -9.01 -2.46
CA THR A 20 0.67 -9.05 -3.47
C THR A 20 1.88 -9.85 -3.03
N ASP A 21 2.03 -10.08 -1.71
CA ASP A 21 3.18 -10.77 -1.14
C ASP A 21 2.72 -11.93 -0.22
N VAL A 22 3.17 -13.14 -0.56
CA VAL A 22 2.81 -14.39 0.13
C VAL A 22 3.33 -14.43 1.58
N GLY A 23 4.51 -13.86 1.83
CA GLY A 23 5.08 -13.74 3.17
C GLY A 23 4.25 -12.77 4.02
N TYR A 24 3.88 -11.63 3.43
CA TYR A 24 3.04 -10.62 4.07
C TYR A 24 1.66 -11.18 4.41
N GLN A 25 1.02 -11.91 3.49
CA GLN A 25 -0.27 -12.54 3.72
C GLN A 25 -0.24 -13.50 4.92
N SER A 26 0.82 -14.29 5.02
CA SER A 26 1.01 -15.25 6.11
C SER A 26 1.27 -14.57 7.45
N ALA A 27 2.03 -13.48 7.46
CA ALA A 27 2.25 -12.67 8.65
C ALA A 27 0.95 -11.97 9.10
N PHE A 28 0.18 -11.40 8.17
CA PHE A 28 -1.06 -10.69 8.46
C PHE A 28 -2.16 -11.59 9.04
N LYS A 29 -2.30 -12.84 8.56
CA LYS A 29 -3.25 -13.79 9.16
C LYS A 29 -2.95 -14.06 10.64
N LYS A 30 -1.68 -13.99 11.05
CA LYS A 30 -1.29 -14.14 12.46
C LYS A 30 -1.63 -12.91 13.31
N LEU A 31 -2.11 -11.82 12.71
CA LEU A 31 -2.46 -10.58 13.39
C LEU A 31 -3.97 -10.46 13.66
N GLN A 32 -4.78 -11.47 13.36
CA GLN A 32 -6.22 -11.47 13.64
C GLN A 32 -6.54 -11.21 15.12
N TRP A 33 -5.68 -11.61 16.05
CA TRP A 33 -5.84 -11.34 17.49
C TRP A 33 -5.87 -9.84 17.85
N ILE A 34 -5.41 -8.97 16.96
CA ILE A 34 -5.43 -7.51 17.16
C ILE A 34 -6.86 -6.98 17.32
N GLU A 35 -7.87 -7.67 16.74
CA GLU A 35 -9.28 -7.31 16.93
C GLU A 35 -9.70 -7.30 18.40
N HIS A 36 -9.05 -8.11 19.25
CA HIS A 36 -9.36 -8.23 20.68
C HIS A 36 -8.73 -7.13 21.54
N LEU A 37 -7.84 -6.30 20.98
CA LEU A 37 -7.15 -5.24 21.75
C LEU A 37 -8.04 -4.04 22.06
N GLY A 38 -9.22 -3.94 21.44
CA GLY A 38 -10.14 -2.81 21.64
C GLY A 38 -9.54 -1.45 21.26
N THR A 39 -8.43 -1.45 20.52
CA THR A 39 -7.67 -0.26 20.13
C THR A 39 -8.00 0.14 18.70
N PRO A 40 -8.17 1.43 18.40
CA PRO A 40 -8.35 1.92 17.04
C PRO A 40 -7.26 1.46 16.07
N LEU A 41 -7.67 1.01 14.89
CA LEU A 41 -6.77 0.58 13.81
C LEU A 41 -6.82 1.59 12.66
N VAL A 42 -5.66 1.98 12.16
CA VAL A 42 -5.51 2.81 10.97
C VAL A 42 -4.79 2.01 9.90
N LEU A 43 -5.45 1.82 8.76
CA LEU A 43 -4.92 1.04 7.64
C LEU A 43 -4.54 1.99 6.50
N MET A 44 -3.28 2.01 6.12
CA MET A 44 -2.74 2.93 5.12
C MET A 44 -2.27 2.18 3.88
N SER A 45 -2.56 2.76 2.71
CA SER A 45 -2.00 2.33 1.43
C SER A 45 -2.14 3.44 0.39
N GLY A 46 -1.12 3.63 -0.43
CA GLY A 46 -1.15 4.55 -1.57
C GLY A 46 -1.78 3.97 -2.84
N THR A 47 -1.93 2.65 -2.93
CA THR A 47 -2.23 1.93 -4.18
C THR A 47 -3.46 1.03 -4.08
N LEU A 48 -4.17 1.05 -2.95
CA LEU A 48 -5.26 0.11 -2.69
C LEU A 48 -6.47 0.36 -3.61
N PRO A 49 -6.85 -0.61 -4.47
CA PRO A 49 -8.09 -0.52 -5.22
C PRO A 49 -9.30 -0.65 -4.28
N LYS A 50 -10.38 0.11 -4.52
CA LYS A 50 -11.62 0.07 -3.70
C LYS A 50 -12.19 -1.34 -3.51
N VAL A 51 -12.10 -2.17 -4.54
CA VAL A 51 -12.59 -3.56 -4.52
C VAL A 51 -11.85 -4.45 -3.51
N MET A 52 -10.71 -3.99 -2.98
CA MET A 52 -9.88 -4.73 -2.06
C MET A 52 -10.13 -4.37 -0.59
N THR A 53 -10.80 -3.25 -0.28
CA THR A 53 -11.15 -2.88 1.10
C THR A 53 -11.89 -3.99 1.85
N PRO A 54 -12.93 -4.65 1.28
CA PRO A 54 -13.62 -5.75 1.97
C PRO A 54 -12.69 -6.93 2.27
N LYS A 55 -11.75 -7.24 1.37
CA LYS A 55 -10.81 -8.35 1.56
C LYS A 55 -9.80 -8.07 2.68
N ILE A 56 -9.40 -6.81 2.86
CA ILE A 56 -8.51 -6.43 3.97
C ILE A 56 -9.24 -6.62 5.29
N ARG A 57 -10.48 -6.15 5.36
CA ARG A 57 -11.32 -6.28 6.56
C ARG A 57 -11.48 -7.73 6.95
N GLN A 58 -11.81 -8.59 5.99
CA GLN A 58 -11.90 -10.03 6.21
C GLN A 58 -10.57 -10.65 6.64
N GLY A 59 -9.46 -10.24 6.01
CA GLY A 59 -8.12 -10.71 6.36
C GLY A 59 -7.73 -10.40 7.81
N LEU A 60 -8.19 -9.26 8.33
CA LEU A 60 -7.91 -8.76 9.68
C LEU A 60 -8.97 -9.13 10.72
N GLY A 61 -10.05 -9.84 10.35
CA GLY A 61 -11.17 -10.13 11.26
C GLY A 61 -12.09 -8.93 11.53
N LEU A 62 -11.94 -7.83 10.79
CA LEU A 62 -12.62 -6.55 11.06
C LEU A 62 -14.02 -6.44 10.42
N ASP A 63 -14.62 -7.56 10.05
CA ASP A 63 -15.88 -7.59 9.28
C ASP A 63 -17.06 -7.00 10.06
N LEU A 64 -17.07 -7.21 11.38
CA LEU A 64 -18.14 -6.74 12.28
C LEU A 64 -17.84 -5.35 12.89
N HIS A 65 -16.64 -4.82 12.67
CA HIS A 65 -16.24 -3.54 13.23
C HIS A 65 -16.69 -2.37 12.34
N PRO A 66 -17.14 -1.24 12.94
CA PRO A 66 -17.39 -0.03 12.19
C PRO A 66 -16.09 0.44 11.52
N PHE A 67 -16.19 0.85 10.26
CA PHE A 67 -15.05 1.32 9.48
C PHE A 67 -15.38 2.63 8.77
N GLN A 68 -14.36 3.46 8.58
CA GLN A 68 -14.43 4.66 7.76
C GLN A 68 -13.33 4.57 6.70
N GLU A 69 -13.72 4.67 5.43
CA GLU A 69 -12.77 4.75 4.32
C GLU A 69 -12.57 6.21 3.93
N LEU A 70 -11.30 6.65 3.95
CA LEU A 70 -10.90 7.96 3.46
C LEU A 70 -10.03 7.77 2.23
N GLN A 71 -10.43 8.37 1.11
CA GLN A 71 -9.68 8.29 -0.13
C GLN A 71 -9.38 9.69 -0.65
N ALA A 72 -8.11 10.00 -0.83
CA ALA A 72 -7.65 11.21 -1.50
C ALA A 72 -7.37 10.93 -2.97
N LEU A 73 -7.68 11.90 -3.84
CA LEU A 73 -7.27 11.86 -5.24
C LEU A 73 -5.75 12.06 -5.31
N CYS A 74 -5.04 11.09 -5.90
CA CYS A 74 -3.62 11.22 -6.20
C CYS A 74 -3.44 12.03 -7.50
N VAL A 75 -3.64 13.34 -7.41
CA VAL A 75 -3.37 14.29 -8.49
C VAL A 75 -2.33 15.28 -8.00
N ASN A 76 -1.14 15.25 -8.59
CA ASN A 76 -0.16 16.30 -8.38
C ASN A 76 -0.31 17.34 -9.51
N PRO A 77 -0.87 18.53 -9.23
CA PRO A 77 -1.10 19.56 -10.25
C PRO A 77 0.20 20.12 -10.83
N ASN A 78 1.33 19.92 -10.16
CA ASN A 78 2.64 20.40 -10.59
C ASN A 78 3.36 19.41 -11.52
N ILE A 79 2.79 18.22 -11.78
CA ILE A 79 3.37 17.23 -12.69
C ILE A 79 2.69 17.36 -14.06
N GLN A 80 3.41 17.91 -15.03
CA GLN A 80 3.03 17.86 -16.44
C GLN A 80 3.45 16.50 -17.02
N LYS A 81 2.48 15.68 -17.42
CA LYS A 81 2.77 14.41 -18.10
C LYS A 81 3.13 14.68 -19.57
N LEU A 82 4.36 14.36 -19.97
CA LEU A 82 4.78 14.37 -21.37
C LEU A 82 4.66 12.96 -21.92
N VAL A 83 3.79 12.76 -22.91
CA VAL A 83 3.67 11.50 -23.64
C VAL A 83 4.44 11.66 -24.95
N GLN A 84 5.63 11.07 -25.02
CA GLN A 84 6.39 11.02 -26.26
C GLN A 84 6.13 9.69 -26.96
N VAL A 85 5.58 9.74 -28.17
CA VAL A 85 5.48 8.58 -29.05
C VAL A 85 6.78 8.51 -29.85
N VAL A 86 7.63 7.54 -29.54
CA VAL A 86 8.89 7.29 -30.27
C VAL A 86 8.72 6.09 -31.21
N SER A 87 9.40 6.11 -32.35
CA SER A 87 9.47 4.92 -33.21
C SER A 87 10.28 3.82 -32.52
N HIS A 88 10.06 2.57 -32.94
CA HIS A 88 10.84 1.43 -32.43
C HIS A 88 12.36 1.63 -32.62
N GLU A 89 12.78 2.23 -33.73
CA GLU A 89 14.18 2.56 -34.00
C GLU A 89 14.74 3.58 -33.00
N GLN A 90 13.98 4.63 -32.69
CA GLN A 90 14.36 5.64 -31.69
C GLN A 90 14.42 5.05 -30.28
N GLN A 91 13.51 4.14 -29.95
CA GLN A 91 13.50 3.43 -28.68
C GLN A 91 14.74 2.53 -28.54
N LEU A 92 15.08 1.77 -29.59
CA LEU A 92 16.28 0.94 -29.62
C LEU A 92 17.56 1.78 -29.50
N ALA A 93 17.66 2.89 -30.23
CA ALA A 93 18.80 3.79 -30.15
C ALA A 93 18.98 4.37 -28.73
N THR A 94 17.88 4.79 -28.08
CA THR A 94 17.89 5.31 -26.72
C THR A 94 18.33 4.25 -25.71
N LEU A 95 17.80 3.03 -25.83
CA LEU A 95 18.19 1.90 -24.96
C LEU A 95 19.67 1.55 -25.13
N GLN A 96 20.18 1.50 -26.36
CA GLN A 96 21.59 1.25 -26.64
C GLN A 96 22.50 2.33 -26.03
N GLN A 97 22.10 3.60 -26.11
CA GLN A 97 22.82 4.70 -25.47
C GLN A 97 22.86 4.55 -23.94
N LEU A 98 21.74 4.22 -23.31
CA LEU A 98 21.67 4.02 -21.86
C LEU A 98 22.51 2.83 -21.39
N VAL A 99 22.51 1.72 -22.15
CA VAL A 99 23.36 0.55 -21.86
C VAL A 99 24.84 0.89 -21.99
N ASN A 100 25.23 1.64 -23.03
CA ASN A 100 26.63 2.04 -23.24
C ASN A 100 27.14 3.03 -22.19
N VAL A 101 26.25 3.78 -21.53
CA VAL A 101 26.60 4.68 -20.40
C VAL A 101 26.65 3.91 -19.07
N ALA A 102 25.90 2.81 -18.95
CA ALA A 102 25.84 1.99 -17.74
C ALA A 102 26.95 0.94 -17.65
N ILE A 103 27.67 0.66 -18.75
CA ILE A 103 28.84 -0.21 -18.78
C ILE A 103 30.09 0.68 -18.75
N PRO A 104 30.95 0.58 -17.71
CA PRO A 104 32.15 1.41 -17.58
C PRO A 104 33.21 1.15 -18.65
#